data_AF-A0A895XPB8-F1
#
_entry.id   AF-A0A895XPB8-F1
#
_cell.length_a   1.000
_cell.length_b   1.000
_cell.length_c   1.000
_cell.angle_alpha   90.00
_cell.angle_beta   90.00
_cell.angle_gamma   90.00
#
_symmetry.space_group_name_H-M   'P 1'
#
loop_
_entity.id
_entity.type
_entity.pdbx_description
1 polymer ?
#
loop_
_entity_poly.entity_id
_entity_poly.type
_entity_poly.pdbx_seq_one_letter_code
_entity_poly.pdbx_strand_id
1 'polypeptide(L)'
;MLAEGHLLLEDVPGVGKTKLAKALAQSLDCSMRRIQFTPDLLPSDVTGVTIFDPETREFRFKRGAIFSNLVVGDEINRASPKTQAALLECMEERQVTVDGATYLLPPPFMVIATQNPIEMEGTYPLPEAQRDRFTARVALGYPSPEAELTMMENHGTSDPLNDLRPVCDANTVNAMIAYTRTVHVSDAIKHYTLDVVSATRNQASVRLGASPRASLQLLRCARAVAALDGREFVLPDDIQYLAVPVLAHRLILTTESTIGGRDAARVVSEAVAHVPVRHPNRG
;
A
#
# COMPACT_ATOMS: atom_id res chain seq x y z
N MET A 1 -4.44 5.28 -2.81
CA MET A 1 -4.52 5.84 -4.17
C MET A 1 -4.20 7.33 -4.22
N LEU A 2 -4.94 8.21 -3.52
CA LEU A 2 -4.69 9.67 -3.57
C LEU A 2 -3.30 10.09 -3.05
N ALA A 3 -2.77 9.40 -2.04
CA ALA A 3 -1.40 9.59 -1.57
C ALA A 3 -0.33 8.97 -2.49
N GLU A 4 -0.75 8.42 -3.64
CA GLU A 4 0.08 7.67 -4.60
C GLU A 4 0.83 6.48 -3.98
N GLY A 5 0.32 5.96 -2.87
CA GLY A 5 0.91 4.86 -2.12
C GLY A 5 0.38 3.48 -2.49
N HIS A 6 1.17 2.46 -2.17
CA HIS A 6 0.83 1.03 -2.31
C HIS A 6 0.44 0.43 -0.96
N LEU A 7 -0.44 -0.57 -0.97
CA LEU A 7 -1.02 -1.17 0.23
C LEU A 7 -0.59 -2.63 0.37
N LEU A 8 -0.16 -3.00 1.57
CA LEU A 8 0.07 -4.40 1.96
C LEU A 8 -1.04 -4.86 2.91
N LEU A 9 -1.78 -5.89 2.52
CA LEU A 9 -2.87 -6.46 3.29
C LEU A 9 -2.46 -7.79 3.92
N GLU A 10 -2.22 -7.79 5.22
CA GLU A 10 -2.01 -9.01 6.00
C GLU A 10 -3.35 -9.49 6.51
N ASP A 11 -3.79 -10.68 6.07
CA ASP A 11 -5.01 -11.25 6.63
C ASP A 11 -5.18 -12.72 6.26
N VAL A 12 -6.13 -13.35 6.94
CA VAL A 12 -6.59 -14.69 6.65
C VAL A 12 -7.31 -14.77 5.29
N PRO A 13 -7.28 -15.93 4.61
CA PRO A 13 -8.03 -16.14 3.38
C PRO A 13 -9.53 -15.90 3.56
N GLY A 14 -10.21 -15.44 2.50
CA GLY A 14 -11.68 -15.40 2.45
C GLY A 14 -12.35 -14.08 2.87
N VAL A 15 -11.62 -13.09 3.38
CA VAL A 15 -12.20 -11.80 3.84
C VAL A 15 -12.50 -10.77 2.72
N GLY A 16 -12.66 -11.23 1.47
CA GLY A 16 -13.15 -10.37 0.38
C GLY A 16 -12.17 -9.32 -0.19
N LYS A 17 -10.86 -9.42 0.09
CA LYS A 17 -9.82 -8.48 -0.41
C LYS A 17 -9.89 -8.21 -1.91
N THR A 18 -10.04 -9.29 -2.70
CA THR A 18 -10.15 -9.18 -4.16
C THR A 18 -11.45 -8.49 -4.57
N LYS A 19 -12.55 -8.70 -3.83
CA LYS A 19 -13.83 -7.99 -4.08
C LYS A 19 -13.69 -6.49 -3.77
N LEU A 20 -13.04 -6.13 -2.67
CA LEU A 20 -12.76 -4.72 -2.32
C LEU A 20 -12.00 -4.01 -3.44
N ALA A 21 -10.93 -4.62 -3.93
CA ALA A 21 -10.13 -4.03 -4.99
C ALA A 21 -10.88 -3.95 -6.33
N LYS A 22 -11.68 -4.97 -6.68
CA LYS A 22 -12.55 -4.92 -7.86
C LYS A 22 -13.60 -3.81 -7.76
N ALA A 23 -14.25 -3.69 -6.61
CA ALA A 23 -15.23 -2.63 -6.35
C ALA A 23 -14.60 -1.25 -6.46
N LEU A 24 -13.39 -1.07 -5.91
CA LEU A 24 -12.65 0.19 -6.03
C LEU A 24 -12.33 0.53 -7.49
N ALA A 25 -11.82 -0.42 -8.27
CA ALA A 25 -11.50 -0.20 -9.68
C ALA A 25 -12.74 0.16 -10.52
N GLN A 26 -13.83 -0.59 -10.36
CA GLN A 26 -15.09 -0.33 -11.05
C GLN A 26 -15.72 1.01 -10.64
N SER A 27 -15.62 1.40 -9.37
CA SER A 27 -16.13 2.69 -8.89
C SER A 27 -15.36 3.89 -9.47
N LEU A 28 -14.11 3.70 -9.89
CA LEU A 28 -13.21 4.75 -10.38
C LEU A 28 -12.94 4.67 -11.88
N ASP A 29 -13.70 3.86 -12.62
CA ASP A 29 -13.46 3.55 -14.05
C ASP A 29 -11.98 3.28 -14.37
N CYS A 30 -11.33 2.53 -13.47
CA CYS A 30 -9.92 2.22 -13.54
C CYS A 30 -9.71 0.79 -14.03
N SER A 31 -8.70 0.60 -14.89
CA SER A 31 -8.28 -0.75 -15.28
C SER A 31 -7.75 -1.53 -14.08
N MET A 32 -8.15 -2.80 -13.95
CA MET A 32 -7.67 -3.69 -12.90
C MET A 32 -7.07 -4.98 -13.45
N ARG A 33 -5.93 -5.38 -12.88
CA ARG A 33 -5.30 -6.68 -13.12
C ARG A 33 -5.10 -7.40 -11.80
N ARG A 34 -5.39 -8.69 -11.79
CA ARG A 34 -5.08 -9.60 -10.68
C ARG A 34 -3.86 -10.43 -11.03
N ILE A 35 -2.92 -10.53 -10.10
CA ILE A 35 -1.76 -11.41 -10.15
C ILE A 35 -1.88 -12.35 -8.96
N GLN A 36 -1.97 -13.66 -9.23
CA GLN A 36 -1.78 -14.66 -8.19
C GLN A 36 -0.29 -14.96 -8.14
N PHE A 37 0.37 -14.69 -7.02
CA PHE A 37 1.77 -15.04 -6.86
C PHE A 37 1.88 -16.53 -6.53
N THR A 38 2.64 -17.23 -7.37
CA THR A 38 2.94 -18.65 -7.25
C THR A 38 4.45 -18.85 -7.40
N PRO A 39 5.00 -20.00 -6.93
CA PRO A 39 6.45 -20.26 -7.02
C PRO A 39 7.00 -20.26 -8.46
N ASP A 40 6.16 -20.55 -9.44
CA ASP A 40 6.48 -20.61 -10.87
C ASP A 40 6.28 -19.28 -11.61
N LEU A 41 5.67 -18.27 -10.98
CA LEU A 41 5.44 -16.97 -11.60
C LEU A 41 6.77 -16.28 -11.94
N LEU A 42 6.96 -15.96 -13.22
CA LEU A 42 8.20 -15.33 -13.69
C LEU A 42 8.13 -13.80 -13.57
N PRO A 43 9.27 -13.12 -13.39
CA PRO A 43 9.32 -11.66 -13.45
C PRO A 43 8.69 -11.08 -14.71
N SER A 44 8.88 -11.74 -15.86
CA SER A 44 8.32 -11.34 -17.16
C SER A 44 6.79 -11.42 -17.23
N ASP A 45 6.14 -12.24 -16.40
CA ASP A 45 4.67 -12.26 -16.34
C ASP A 45 4.13 -10.99 -15.66
N VAL A 46 4.92 -10.43 -14.74
CA VAL A 46 4.63 -9.17 -14.06
C VAL A 46 4.99 -7.98 -14.94
N THR A 47 6.25 -7.90 -15.39
CA THR A 47 6.79 -6.74 -16.10
C THR A 47 6.50 -6.74 -17.59
N GLY A 48 6.38 -7.91 -18.22
CA GLY A 48 6.24 -8.07 -19.66
C GLY A 48 7.49 -8.66 -20.31
N VAL A 49 7.36 -8.99 -21.59
CA VAL A 49 8.41 -9.63 -22.39
C VAL A 49 8.34 -9.17 -23.84
N THR A 50 9.48 -9.08 -24.49
CA THR A 50 9.56 -8.85 -25.93
C THR A 50 9.44 -10.18 -26.68
N ILE A 51 8.43 -10.28 -27.55
CA ILE A 51 8.19 -11.46 -28.38
C ILE A 51 8.42 -11.13 -29.85
N PHE A 52 8.97 -12.07 -30.60
CA PHE A 52 9.08 -11.94 -32.05
C PHE A 52 7.71 -12.23 -32.69
N ASP A 53 7.19 -11.28 -33.47
CA ASP A 53 5.97 -11.44 -34.26
C ASP A 53 6.35 -11.97 -35.66
N PRO A 54 6.02 -13.23 -36.01
CA PRO A 54 6.41 -13.82 -37.29
C PRO A 54 5.74 -13.17 -38.50
N GLU A 55 4.56 -12.55 -38.33
CA GLU A 55 3.82 -11.92 -39.42
C GLU A 55 4.48 -10.59 -39.80
N THR A 56 4.84 -9.78 -38.82
CA THR A 56 5.48 -8.48 -39.07
C THR A 56 7.01 -8.55 -39.11
N ARG A 57 7.59 -9.68 -38.67
CA ARG A 57 9.04 -9.89 -38.48
C ARG A 57 9.67 -8.84 -37.55
N GLU A 58 8.90 -8.37 -36.57
CA GLU A 58 9.32 -7.36 -35.60
C GLU A 58 9.26 -7.91 -34.19
N PHE A 59 10.13 -7.39 -33.33
CA PHE A 59 10.05 -7.62 -31.89
C PHE A 59 9.01 -6.68 -31.29
N ARG A 60 7.97 -7.24 -30.66
CA ARG A 60 6.88 -6.51 -30.03
C ARG A 60 6.86 -6.75 -28.53
N PHE A 61 6.79 -5.67 -27.78
CA PHE A 61 6.66 -5.75 -26.33
C PHE A 61 5.25 -6.15 -25.93
N LYS A 62 5.13 -7.29 -25.27
CA LYS A 62 3.90 -7.75 -24.65
C LYS A 62 3.89 -7.29 -23.19
N ARG A 63 3.02 -6.32 -22.90
CA ARG A 63 2.82 -5.76 -21.55
C ARG A 63 2.47 -6.87 -20.55
N GLY A 64 3.19 -6.91 -19.43
CA GLY A 64 2.88 -7.78 -18.31
C GLY A 64 1.68 -7.30 -17.49
N ALA A 65 1.33 -8.05 -16.44
CA ALA A 65 0.16 -7.77 -15.63
C ALA A 65 0.24 -6.46 -14.83
N ILE A 66 1.42 -5.86 -14.69
CA ILE A 66 1.62 -4.61 -13.95
C ILE A 66 1.05 -3.37 -14.66
N PHE A 67 0.79 -3.44 -15.98
CA PHE A 67 0.25 -2.33 -16.76
C PHE A 67 -1.26 -2.18 -16.59
N SER A 68 -1.67 -1.73 -15.40
CA SER A 68 -3.05 -1.45 -15.02
C SER A 68 -3.08 -0.35 -13.96
N ASN A 69 -4.17 0.40 -13.85
CA ASN A 69 -4.31 1.43 -12.81
C ASN A 69 -4.29 0.83 -11.40
N LEU A 70 -4.97 -0.30 -11.22
CA LEU A 70 -4.97 -1.07 -9.99
C LEU A 70 -4.47 -2.49 -10.22
N VAL A 71 -3.44 -2.88 -9.48
CA VAL A 71 -2.91 -4.25 -9.53
C VAL A 71 -3.11 -4.90 -8.17
N VAL A 72 -3.82 -6.02 -8.16
CA VAL A 72 -4.04 -6.83 -6.95
C VAL A 72 -3.12 -8.03 -6.99
N GLY A 73 -2.18 -8.08 -6.07
CA GLY A 73 -1.21 -9.16 -5.93
C GLY A 73 -1.58 -10.07 -4.79
N ASP A 74 -2.11 -11.25 -5.06
CA ASP A 74 -2.47 -12.20 -4.00
C ASP A 74 -1.26 -13.07 -3.62
N GLU A 75 -1.01 -13.19 -2.31
CA GLU A 75 0.02 -14.06 -1.72
C GLU A 75 1.44 -13.76 -2.23
N ILE A 76 1.84 -12.48 -2.20
CA ILE A 76 3.16 -12.02 -2.69
C ILE A 76 4.35 -12.82 -2.11
N ASN A 77 4.19 -13.35 -0.89
CA ASN A 77 5.17 -14.20 -0.22
C ASN A 77 5.33 -15.58 -0.86
N ARG A 78 4.50 -16.03 -1.79
CA ARG A 78 4.67 -17.32 -2.50
C ARG A 78 5.57 -17.22 -3.73
N ALA A 79 5.83 -16.01 -4.22
CA ALA A 79 6.69 -15.81 -5.38
C ALA A 79 8.17 -15.86 -5.03
N SER A 80 8.99 -16.19 -6.03
CA SER A 80 10.45 -16.09 -5.90
C SER A 80 10.89 -14.65 -5.54
N PRO A 81 12.01 -14.48 -4.82
CA PRO A 81 12.56 -13.15 -4.52
C PRO A 81 12.80 -12.27 -5.75
N LYS A 82 13.10 -12.88 -6.91
CA LYS A 82 13.27 -12.15 -8.19
C LYS A 82 11.96 -11.57 -8.69
N THR A 83 10.88 -12.34 -8.61
CA THR A 83 9.53 -11.89 -9.03
C THR A 83 8.99 -10.81 -8.08
N GLN A 84 9.23 -10.96 -6.77
CA GLN A 84 8.93 -9.92 -5.78
C GLN A 84 9.70 -8.62 -6.10
N ALA A 85 11.01 -8.72 -6.35
CA ALA A 85 11.84 -7.56 -6.68
C ALA A 85 11.34 -6.83 -7.94
N ALA A 86 10.95 -7.55 -8.99
CA ALA A 86 10.41 -6.98 -10.22
C ALA A 86 9.12 -6.17 -9.98
N LEU A 87 8.18 -6.69 -9.17
CA LEU A 87 6.99 -5.93 -8.78
C LEU A 87 7.35 -4.65 -8.02
N LEU A 88 8.24 -4.78 -7.04
CA LEU A 88 8.63 -3.68 -6.15
C LEU A 88 9.41 -2.58 -6.87
N GLU A 89 10.20 -2.93 -7.88
CA GLU A 89 10.85 -1.97 -8.78
C GLU A 89 9.80 -1.18 -9.56
N CYS A 90 8.79 -1.85 -10.11
CA CYS A 90 7.68 -1.17 -10.80
C CYS A 90 6.92 -0.21 -9.89
N MET A 91 6.75 -0.57 -8.61
CA MET A 91 6.12 0.29 -7.59
C MET A 91 6.93 1.56 -7.33
N GLU A 92 8.25 1.44 -7.21
CA GLU A 92 9.12 2.57 -6.92
C GLU A 92 9.28 3.49 -8.14
N GLU A 93 9.60 2.91 -9.30
CA GLU A 93 10.00 3.64 -10.51
C GLU A 93 8.79 4.06 -11.37
N ARG A 94 7.61 3.46 -11.15
CA ARG A 94 6.39 3.68 -11.95
C ARG A 94 6.57 3.44 -13.46
N GLN A 95 7.55 2.63 -13.81
CA GLN A 95 7.88 2.26 -15.17
C GLN A 95 8.49 0.86 -15.19
N VAL A 96 8.52 0.26 -16.37
CA VAL A 96 9.20 -1.00 -16.65
C VAL A 96 10.23 -0.76 -17.73
N THR A 97 11.47 -1.22 -17.52
CA THR A 97 12.51 -1.21 -18.55
C THR A 97 12.81 -2.63 -19.00
N VAL A 98 12.62 -2.90 -20.28
CA VAL A 98 12.88 -4.20 -20.93
C VAL A 98 13.62 -3.95 -22.23
N ASP A 99 14.72 -4.67 -22.45
CA ASP A 99 15.57 -4.58 -23.65
C ASP A 99 16.01 -3.15 -24.01
N GLY A 100 16.29 -2.33 -22.99
CA GLY A 100 16.72 -0.93 -23.15
C GLY A 100 15.60 0.06 -23.48
N ALA A 101 14.35 -0.40 -23.62
CA ALA A 101 13.17 0.44 -23.78
C ALA A 101 12.40 0.59 -22.46
N THR A 102 11.96 1.81 -22.16
CA THR A 102 11.21 2.14 -20.94
C THR A 102 9.72 2.38 -21.26
N TYR A 103 8.85 1.74 -20.48
CA TYR A 103 7.41 1.80 -20.61
C TYR A 103 6.79 2.31 -19.32
N LEU A 104 6.10 3.45 -19.38
CA LEU A 104 5.44 4.05 -18.21
C LEU A 104 4.18 3.26 -17.81
N LEU A 105 3.95 3.17 -16.49
CA LEU A 105 2.72 2.63 -15.92
C LEU A 105 1.60 3.68 -15.97
N PRO A 106 0.34 3.29 -16.20
CA PRO A 106 -0.76 4.23 -16.36
C PRO A 106 -1.11 4.93 -15.04
N PRO A 107 -1.12 6.27 -14.96
CA PRO A 107 -1.58 6.98 -13.78
C PRO A 107 -3.12 7.06 -13.76
N PRO A 108 -3.77 6.94 -12.58
CA PRO A 108 -3.18 6.60 -11.29
C PRO A 108 -2.74 5.13 -11.25
N PHE A 109 -1.64 4.84 -10.56
CA PHE A 109 -1.08 3.49 -10.41
C PHE A 109 -1.01 3.12 -8.93
N MET A 110 -1.64 2.00 -8.56
CA MET A 110 -1.64 1.46 -7.20
C MET A 110 -1.51 -0.06 -7.21
N VAL A 111 -0.73 -0.58 -6.27
CA VAL A 111 -0.61 -2.02 -6.00
C VAL A 111 -1.22 -2.28 -4.64
N ILE A 112 -2.11 -3.28 -4.58
CA ILE A 112 -2.64 -3.87 -3.35
C ILE A 112 -2.10 -5.29 -3.29
N ALA A 113 -1.08 -5.53 -2.48
CA ALA A 113 -0.51 -6.86 -2.29
C ALA A 113 -1.10 -7.49 -1.03
N THR A 114 -1.29 -8.80 -1.03
CA THR A 114 -1.72 -9.57 0.13
C THR A 114 -0.64 -10.57 0.51
N GLN A 115 -0.48 -10.83 1.80
CA GLN A 115 0.36 -11.94 2.29
C GLN A 115 -0.36 -12.67 3.41
N ASN A 116 -0.25 -14.00 3.40
CA ASN A 116 -0.79 -14.85 4.47
C ASN A 116 0.34 -15.18 5.45
N PRO A 117 0.29 -14.70 6.71
CA PRO A 117 1.36 -14.91 7.68
C PRO A 117 1.42 -16.34 8.24
N ILE A 118 0.39 -17.15 8.02
CA ILE A 118 0.27 -18.50 8.62
C ILE A 118 0.96 -19.57 7.75
N GLU A 119 1.07 -19.34 6.44
CA GLU A 119 1.70 -20.29 5.50
C GLU A 119 3.24 -20.19 5.57
N MET A 120 3.85 -21.14 6.30
CA MET A 120 5.31 -21.19 6.47
C MET A 120 6.03 -22.10 5.45
N GLU A 121 5.34 -23.04 4.81
CA GLU A 121 5.97 -23.93 3.81
C GLU A 121 5.95 -23.31 2.42
N GLY A 122 7.13 -23.24 1.78
CA GLY A 122 7.27 -22.76 0.41
C GLY A 122 7.05 -21.27 0.20
N THR A 123 7.16 -20.45 1.26
CA THR A 123 7.03 -18.99 1.18
C THR A 123 8.37 -18.28 1.39
N TYR A 124 8.52 -17.13 0.72
CA TYR A 124 9.61 -16.19 0.79
C TYR A 124 9.11 -14.90 1.44
N PRO A 125 9.36 -14.67 2.73
CA PRO A 125 8.90 -13.47 3.41
C PRO A 125 9.56 -12.23 2.79
N LEU A 126 8.81 -11.15 2.66
CA LEU A 126 9.35 -9.88 2.17
C LEU A 126 10.38 -9.34 3.18
N PRO A 127 11.65 -9.12 2.76
CA PRO A 127 12.63 -8.42 3.56
C PRO A 127 12.13 -7.04 3.98
N GLU A 128 12.62 -6.52 5.11
CA GLU A 128 12.18 -5.22 5.64
C GLU A 128 12.41 -4.07 4.64
N ALA A 129 13.55 -4.02 3.96
CA ALA A 129 13.81 -3.07 2.88
C ALA A 129 12.81 -3.14 1.70
N GLN A 130 12.19 -4.31 1.48
CA GLN A 130 11.13 -4.49 0.48
C GLN A 130 9.77 -4.04 1.01
N ARG A 131 9.44 -4.41 2.25
CA ARG A 131 8.22 -3.98 2.95
C ARG A 131 8.12 -2.46 3.07
N ASP A 132 9.25 -1.78 3.25
CA ASP A 132 9.33 -0.31 3.35
C ASP A 132 8.80 0.42 2.09
N ARG A 133 8.75 -0.25 0.93
CA ARG A 133 8.16 0.30 -0.31
C ARG A 133 6.62 0.35 -0.26
N PHE A 134 5.98 -0.46 0.57
CA PHE A 134 4.55 -0.31 0.82
C PHE A 134 4.31 0.87 1.75
N THR A 135 3.35 1.72 1.37
CA THR A 135 3.03 2.96 2.09
C THR A 135 2.36 2.66 3.42
N ALA A 136 1.40 1.74 3.42
CA ALA A 136 0.71 1.29 4.61
C ALA A 136 0.58 -0.23 4.60
N ARG A 137 0.52 -0.79 5.82
CA ARG A 137 0.12 -2.17 6.07
C ARG A 137 -1.15 -2.16 6.91
N VAL A 138 -2.16 -2.88 6.43
CA VAL A 138 -3.49 -2.93 7.07
C VAL A 138 -3.93 -4.39 7.18
N ALA A 139 -4.66 -4.71 8.25
CA ALA A 139 -5.43 -5.94 8.40
C ALA A 139 -6.91 -5.58 8.32
N LEU A 140 -7.72 -6.36 7.57
CA LEU A 140 -9.17 -6.16 7.53
C LEU A 140 -9.82 -6.84 8.74
N GLY A 141 -9.26 -7.98 9.17
CA GLY A 141 -9.86 -8.84 10.17
C GLY A 141 -11.13 -9.52 9.67
N TYR A 142 -11.79 -10.26 10.56
CA TYR A 142 -13.12 -10.78 10.27
C TYR A 142 -14.15 -9.64 10.23
N PRO A 143 -15.16 -9.71 9.35
CA PRO A 143 -16.28 -8.77 9.39
C PRO A 143 -16.95 -8.78 10.78
N SER A 144 -17.59 -7.67 11.15
CA SER A 144 -18.43 -7.67 12.34
C SER A 144 -19.57 -8.69 12.18
N PRO A 145 -20.13 -9.24 13.27
CA PRO A 145 -21.27 -10.17 13.19
C PRO A 145 -22.45 -9.61 12.37
N GLU A 146 -22.69 -8.30 12.43
CA GLU A 146 -23.72 -7.62 11.64
C GLU A 146 -23.40 -7.59 10.15
N ALA A 147 -22.14 -7.30 9.80
CA ALA A 147 -21.68 -7.32 8.41
C ALA A 147 -21.69 -8.75 7.85
N GLU A 148 -21.31 -9.75 8.67
CA GLU A 148 -21.34 -11.16 8.30
C GLU A 148 -22.78 -11.65 8.09
N LEU A 149 -23.72 -11.28 8.97
CA LEU A 149 -25.14 -11.55 8.80
C LEU A 149 -25.67 -10.94 7.49
N THR A 150 -25.33 -9.66 7.22
CA THR A 150 -25.69 -8.99 5.96
C THR A 150 -25.11 -9.70 4.74
N MET A 151 -23.88 -10.22 4.85
CA MET A 151 -23.26 -11.02 3.78
C MET A 151 -24.00 -12.35 3.56
N MET A 152 -24.48 -12.99 4.63
CA MET A 152 -25.27 -14.22 4.56
C MET A 152 -26.64 -13.98 3.91
N GLU A 153 -27.32 -12.90 4.26
CA GLU A 153 -28.63 -12.53 3.70
C GLU A 153 -28.56 -12.20 2.20
N ASN A 154 -27.46 -11.55 1.78
CA ASN A 154 -27.21 -11.22 0.38
C ASN A 154 -26.52 -12.36 -0.39
N HIS A 155 -26.25 -13.50 0.25
CA HIS A 155 -25.58 -14.61 -0.40
C HIS A 155 -26.54 -15.33 -1.36
N GLY A 156 -26.25 -15.26 -2.66
CA GLY A 156 -26.99 -16.01 -3.69
C GLY A 156 -28.08 -15.23 -4.46
N THR A 157 -28.28 -13.95 -4.18
CA THR A 157 -29.24 -13.09 -4.93
C THR A 157 -28.63 -12.51 -6.21
N SER A 158 -27.46 -11.86 -6.13
CA SER A 158 -26.61 -11.42 -7.25
C SER A 158 -25.21 -11.02 -6.74
N ASP A 159 -24.17 -10.99 -7.59
CA ASP A 159 -22.88 -10.41 -7.18
C ASP A 159 -23.00 -8.87 -7.18
N PRO A 160 -22.84 -8.17 -6.04
CA PRO A 160 -23.00 -6.71 -5.98
C PRO A 160 -22.07 -5.94 -6.93
N LEU A 161 -20.98 -6.57 -7.36
CA LEU A 161 -20.05 -6.03 -8.36
C LEU A 161 -20.67 -5.87 -9.76
N ASN A 162 -21.77 -6.57 -10.06
CA ASN A 162 -22.43 -6.48 -11.37
C ASN A 162 -23.24 -5.18 -11.52
N ASP A 163 -23.78 -4.67 -10.41
CA ASP A 163 -24.63 -3.48 -10.40
C ASP A 163 -23.82 -2.19 -10.12
N LEU A 164 -22.52 -2.34 -9.82
CA LEU A 164 -21.65 -1.23 -9.48
C LEU A 164 -21.39 -0.34 -10.70
N ARG A 165 -21.73 0.94 -10.59
CA ARG A 165 -21.48 1.95 -11.62
C ARG A 165 -20.32 2.85 -11.20
N PRO A 166 -19.46 3.27 -12.15
CA PRO A 166 -18.42 4.25 -11.86
C PRO A 166 -19.03 5.55 -11.32
N VAL A 167 -18.45 6.06 -10.24
CA VAL A 167 -18.77 7.37 -9.65
C VAL A 167 -17.74 8.44 -10.01
N CYS A 168 -16.59 8.02 -10.55
CA CYS A 168 -15.45 8.84 -10.91
C CYS A 168 -14.63 8.12 -12.00
N ASP A 169 -13.67 8.79 -12.61
CA ASP A 169 -12.76 8.23 -13.61
C ASP A 169 -11.29 8.43 -13.26
N ALA A 170 -10.40 7.74 -13.98
CA ALA A 170 -8.95 7.83 -13.78
C ALA A 170 -8.41 9.27 -13.89
N ASN A 171 -8.96 10.09 -14.80
CA ASN A 171 -8.53 11.48 -14.99
C ASN A 171 -8.89 12.35 -13.79
N THR A 172 -10.09 12.18 -13.25
CA THR A 172 -10.57 12.88 -12.06
C THR A 172 -9.77 12.44 -10.84
N VAL A 173 -9.43 11.14 -10.70
CA VAL A 173 -8.53 10.68 -9.65
C VAL A 173 -7.14 11.32 -9.76
N ASN A 174 -6.61 11.48 -10.97
CA ASN A 174 -5.34 12.20 -11.18
C ASN A 174 -5.44 13.68 -10.77
N ALA A 175 -6.56 14.34 -11.07
CA ALA A 175 -6.82 15.71 -10.61
C ALA A 175 -6.91 15.79 -9.07
N MET A 176 -7.56 14.81 -8.42
CA MET A 176 -7.61 14.70 -6.97
C MET A 176 -6.22 14.48 -6.37
N ILE A 177 -5.39 13.62 -6.96
CA ILE A 177 -3.98 13.43 -6.55
C ILE A 177 -3.23 14.76 -6.62
N ALA A 178 -3.37 15.51 -7.72
CA ALA A 178 -2.74 16.82 -7.87
C ALA A 178 -3.20 17.80 -6.78
N TYR A 179 -4.51 17.83 -6.46
CA TYR A 179 -5.05 18.64 -5.36
C TYR A 179 -4.48 18.22 -3.99
N THR A 180 -4.37 16.93 -3.68
CA THR A 180 -3.78 16.52 -2.39
C THR A 180 -2.37 17.07 -2.18
N ARG A 181 -1.60 17.29 -3.25
CA ARG A 181 -0.25 17.87 -3.16
C ARG A 181 -0.26 19.35 -2.77
N THR A 182 -1.36 20.07 -2.99
CA THR A 182 -1.51 21.49 -2.61
C THR A 182 -1.94 21.67 -1.16
N VAL A 183 -2.41 20.61 -0.48
CA VAL A 183 -2.78 20.66 0.94
C VAL A 183 -1.59 21.11 1.79
N HIS A 184 -1.84 22.15 2.58
CA HIS A 184 -0.82 22.82 3.37
C HIS A 184 -0.33 21.93 4.52
N VAL A 185 0.98 21.90 4.72
CA VAL A 185 1.63 21.25 5.86
C VAL A 185 2.55 22.28 6.49
N SER A 186 2.16 22.76 7.67
CA SER A 186 2.94 23.75 8.42
C SER A 186 4.25 23.15 8.93
N ASP A 187 5.23 24.01 9.23
CA ASP A 187 6.50 23.54 9.79
C ASP A 187 6.30 22.86 11.14
N ALA A 188 5.30 23.28 11.94
CA ALA A 188 4.95 22.60 13.19
C ALA A 188 4.56 21.12 12.96
N ILE A 189 3.77 20.82 11.93
CA ILE A 189 3.38 19.44 11.57
C ILE A 189 4.58 18.65 11.03
N LYS A 190 5.46 19.27 10.24
CA LYS A 190 6.69 18.61 9.76
C LYS A 190 7.59 18.22 10.94
N HIS A 191 7.81 19.13 11.89
CA HIS A 191 8.59 18.85 13.10
C HIS A 191 7.91 17.79 13.97
N TYR A 192 6.59 17.87 14.18
CA TYR A 192 5.84 16.85 14.91
C TYR A 192 6.00 15.46 14.27
N THR A 193 5.91 15.38 12.94
CA THR A 193 6.11 14.13 12.19
C THR A 193 7.51 13.57 12.39
N LEU A 194 8.54 14.43 12.35
CA LEU A 194 9.92 14.04 12.61
C LEU A 194 10.12 13.58 14.05
N ASP A 195 9.51 14.25 15.02
CA ASP A 195 9.57 13.89 16.44
C ASP A 195 8.95 12.49 16.67
N VAL A 196 7.78 12.20 16.09
CA VAL A 196 7.14 10.87 16.13
C VAL A 196 8.04 9.80 15.52
N VAL A 197 8.58 10.04 14.31
CA VAL A 197 9.47 9.09 13.63
C VAL A 197 10.76 8.88 14.43
N SER A 198 11.35 9.94 14.97
CA SER A 198 12.57 9.88 15.80
C SER A 198 12.32 9.11 17.09
N ALA A 199 11.16 9.30 17.73
CA ALA A 199 10.77 8.56 18.92
C ALA A 199 10.74 7.04 18.66
N THR A 200 10.33 6.59 17.46
CA THR A 200 10.41 5.15 17.12
C THR A 200 11.84 4.62 17.02
N ARG A 201 12.83 5.46 16.69
CA ARG A 201 14.24 5.06 16.54
C ARG A 201 14.98 4.97 17.87
N ASN A 202 14.53 5.74 18.85
CA ASN A 202 15.22 5.90 20.13
C ASN A 202 14.63 5.03 21.26
N GLN A 203 13.65 4.17 20.96
CA GLN A 203 13.13 3.21 21.94
C GLN A 203 14.07 2.00 22.08
N ALA A 204 14.39 1.62 23.32
CA ALA A 204 15.22 0.44 23.61
C ALA A 204 14.67 -0.88 23.05
N SER A 205 13.36 -0.95 22.82
CA SER A 205 12.70 -2.13 22.24
C SER A 205 12.88 -2.28 20.73
N VAL A 206 13.51 -1.31 20.07
CA VAL A 206 13.62 -1.21 18.62
C VAL A 206 15.08 -1.39 18.18
N ARG A 207 15.32 -2.39 17.32
CA ARG A 207 16.60 -2.61 16.65
C ARG A 207 16.76 -1.73 15.41
N LEU A 208 15.67 -1.49 14.69
CA LEU A 208 15.61 -0.58 13.54
C LEU A 208 14.28 0.15 13.52
N GLY A 209 14.33 1.48 13.60
CA GLY A 209 13.15 2.35 13.59
C GLY A 209 12.73 2.78 12.19
N ALA A 210 11.70 3.63 12.12
CA ALA A 210 11.14 4.05 10.84
C ALA A 210 12.14 4.83 9.95
N SER A 211 12.17 4.49 8.66
CA SER A 211 13.07 5.07 7.64
C SER A 211 12.75 6.55 7.33
N PRO A 212 13.62 7.32 6.66
CA PRO A 212 13.27 8.63 6.10
C PRO A 212 12.14 8.56 5.08
N ARG A 213 11.99 7.45 4.35
CA ARG A 213 10.85 7.22 3.45
C ARG A 213 9.52 7.23 4.23
N ALA A 214 9.53 6.69 5.45
CA ALA A 214 8.36 6.64 6.31
C ALA A 214 7.78 8.02 6.64
N SER A 215 8.62 9.03 6.93
CA SER A 215 8.14 10.38 7.23
C SER A 215 7.52 11.05 6.00
N LEU A 216 8.13 10.86 4.82
CA LEU A 216 7.59 11.37 3.56
C LEU A 216 6.23 10.74 3.23
N GLN A 217 6.12 9.41 3.40
CA GLN A 217 4.88 8.69 3.14
C GLN A 217 3.79 9.05 4.15
N LEU A 218 4.13 9.23 5.43
CA LEU A 218 3.19 9.66 6.46
C LEU A 218 2.59 11.04 6.14
N LEU A 219 3.43 12.01 5.75
CA LEU A 219 2.95 13.33 5.31
C LEU A 219 2.08 13.27 4.05
N ARG A 220 2.44 12.43 3.06
CA ARG A 220 1.62 12.24 1.86
C ARG A 220 0.25 11.67 2.18
N CYS A 221 0.19 10.66 3.05
CA CYS A 221 -1.07 10.09 3.52
C CYS A 221 -1.88 11.12 4.31
N ALA A 222 -1.25 11.91 5.18
CA ALA A 222 -1.94 12.91 5.99
C ALA A 222 -2.57 14.02 5.13
N ARG A 223 -1.89 14.46 4.07
CA ARG A 223 -2.49 15.35 3.06
C ARG A 223 -3.73 14.76 2.40
N ALA A 224 -3.67 13.47 2.05
CA ALA A 224 -4.81 12.79 1.45
C ALA A 224 -5.98 12.67 2.43
N VAL A 225 -5.73 12.36 3.70
CA VAL A 225 -6.77 12.32 4.76
C VAL A 225 -7.39 13.71 4.94
N ALA A 226 -6.56 14.75 5.09
CA ALA A 226 -7.06 16.12 5.20
C ALA A 226 -7.94 16.54 4.01
N ALA A 227 -7.52 16.22 2.79
CA ALA A 227 -8.31 16.50 1.59
C ALA A 227 -9.64 15.74 1.56
N LEU A 228 -9.66 14.46 1.98
CA LEU A 228 -10.88 13.65 2.06
C LEU A 228 -11.87 14.19 3.10
N ASP A 229 -11.36 14.81 4.17
CA ASP A 229 -12.17 15.51 5.17
C ASP A 229 -12.57 16.94 4.75
N GLY A 230 -12.26 17.34 3.51
CA GLY A 230 -12.56 18.68 2.99
C GLY A 230 -11.68 19.80 3.58
N ARG A 231 -10.56 19.46 4.21
CA ARG A 231 -9.60 20.42 4.80
C ARG A 231 -8.46 20.73 3.83
N GLU A 232 -8.03 21.99 3.85
CA GLU A 232 -6.90 22.49 3.05
C GLU A 232 -5.55 22.42 3.81
N PHE A 233 -5.55 21.92 5.04
CA PHE A 233 -4.35 21.78 5.87
C PHE A 233 -4.39 20.52 6.74
N VAL A 234 -3.19 20.00 7.01
CA VAL A 234 -2.99 18.82 7.87
C VAL A 234 -3.03 19.20 9.35
N LEU A 235 -3.69 18.36 10.14
CA LEU A 235 -3.74 18.41 11.60
C LEU A 235 -2.81 17.36 12.22
N PRO A 236 -2.40 17.53 13.50
CA PRO A 236 -1.64 16.50 14.22
C PRO A 236 -2.38 15.16 14.27
N ASP A 237 -3.71 15.19 14.43
CA ASP A 237 -4.56 14.00 14.48
C ASP A 237 -4.44 13.14 13.21
N ASP A 238 -4.22 13.74 12.04
CA ASP A 238 -3.98 13.02 10.78
C ASP A 238 -2.71 12.16 10.86
N ILE A 239 -1.65 12.72 11.44
CA ILE A 239 -0.37 12.03 11.65
C ILE A 239 -0.56 10.89 12.65
N GLN A 240 -1.28 11.13 13.74
CA GLN A 240 -1.55 10.13 14.78
C GLN A 240 -2.38 8.97 14.25
N TYR A 241 -3.46 9.27 13.53
CA TYR A 241 -4.34 8.29 12.89
C TYR A 241 -3.58 7.36 11.94
N LEU A 242 -2.66 7.92 11.16
CA LEU A 242 -1.88 7.18 10.17
C LEU A 242 -0.61 6.53 10.74
N ALA A 243 -0.19 6.87 11.96
CA ALA A 243 1.10 6.46 12.51
C ALA A 243 1.26 4.94 12.52
N VAL A 244 0.29 4.19 13.05
CA VAL A 244 0.39 2.71 13.12
C VAL A 244 0.36 2.08 11.72
N PRO A 245 -0.66 2.33 10.86
CA PRO A 245 -0.72 1.73 9.53
C PRO A 245 0.49 2.03 8.66
N VAL A 246 1.10 3.22 8.82
CA VAL A 246 2.25 3.64 8.02
C VAL A 246 3.56 3.19 8.67
N LEU A 247 3.78 3.33 9.96
CA LEU A 247 5.11 3.12 10.56
C LEU A 247 5.37 1.68 11.02
N ALA A 248 4.36 0.98 11.55
CA ALA A 248 4.58 -0.24 12.31
C ALA A 248 5.26 -1.35 11.50
N HIS A 249 4.98 -1.46 10.20
CA HIS A 249 5.59 -2.48 9.35
C HIS A 249 7.04 -2.19 8.94
N ARG A 250 7.59 -1.05 9.34
CA ARG A 250 9.00 -0.68 9.09
C ARG A 250 9.89 -0.88 10.31
N LEU A 251 9.29 -1.15 11.47
CA LEU A 251 10.04 -1.34 12.70
C LEU A 251 10.51 -2.79 12.81
N ILE A 252 11.77 -2.96 13.21
CA ILE A 252 12.31 -4.24 13.65
C ILE A 252 12.56 -4.13 15.15
N LEU A 253 11.87 -4.97 15.92
CA LEU A 253 12.07 -5.04 17.36
C LEU A 253 13.32 -5.84 17.73
N THR A 254 13.80 -5.65 18.95
CA THR A 254 14.82 -6.54 19.52
C THR A 254 14.24 -7.92 19.79
N THR A 255 15.11 -8.93 19.85
CA THR A 255 14.72 -10.32 20.12
C THR A 255 14.02 -10.43 21.48
N GLU A 256 14.56 -9.75 22.50
CA GLU A 256 14.01 -9.73 23.86
C GLU A 256 12.58 -9.14 23.88
N SER A 257 12.36 -8.05 23.15
CA SER A 257 11.05 -7.40 23.06
C SER A 257 10.02 -8.29 22.36
N THR A 258 10.45 -8.98 21.31
CA THR A 258 9.59 -9.91 20.56
C THR A 258 9.19 -11.09 21.43
N ILE A 259 10.14 -11.68 22.17
CA ILE A 259 9.87 -12.78 23.12
C ILE A 259 8.96 -12.31 24.26
N GLY A 260 9.10 -11.06 24.71
CA GLY A 260 8.23 -10.43 25.69
C GLY A 260 6.82 -10.11 25.19
N GLY A 261 6.44 -10.52 23.97
CA GLY A 261 5.11 -10.32 23.40
C GLY A 261 4.82 -8.87 22.98
N ARG A 262 5.86 -8.03 22.84
CA ARG A 262 5.72 -6.65 22.38
C ARG A 262 5.60 -6.64 20.86
N ASP A 263 4.66 -5.85 20.35
CA ASP A 263 4.47 -5.65 18.92
C ASP A 263 4.88 -4.23 18.47
N ALA A 264 5.12 -4.08 17.17
CA ALA A 264 5.55 -2.81 16.58
C ALA A 264 4.43 -1.74 16.59
N ALA A 265 3.17 -2.15 16.56
CA ALA A 265 2.03 -1.22 16.58
C ALA A 265 1.93 -0.50 17.92
N ARG A 266 2.17 -1.22 19.02
CA ARG A 266 2.24 -0.71 20.38
C ARG A 266 3.42 0.24 20.54
N VAL A 267 4.59 -0.11 20.04
CA VAL A 267 5.77 0.78 20.03
C VAL A 267 5.47 2.12 19.35
N VAL A 268 4.81 2.09 18.19
CA VAL A 268 4.41 3.29 17.47
C VAL A 268 3.34 4.09 18.25
N SER A 269 2.35 3.41 18.82
CA SER A 269 1.30 4.05 19.61
C SER A 269 1.88 4.75 20.85
N GLU A 270 2.83 4.11 21.54
CA GLU A 270 3.56 4.70 22.66
C GLU A 270 4.43 5.90 22.22
N ALA A 271 5.06 5.83 21.04
CA ALA A 271 5.80 6.96 20.48
C ALA A 271 4.87 8.16 20.20
N VAL A 272 3.70 7.92 19.62
CA VAL A 272 2.70 8.97 19.37
C VAL A 272 2.19 9.59 20.67
N ALA A 273 1.89 8.77 21.68
CA ALA A 273 1.41 9.25 22.98
C ALA A 273 2.47 10.04 23.76
N HIS A 274 3.75 9.74 23.56
CA HIS A 274 4.84 10.41 24.26
C HIS A 274 5.25 11.74 23.63
N VAL A 275 5.11 11.88 22.31
CA VAL A 275 5.52 13.11 21.60
C VAL A 275 4.45 14.19 21.73
N PRO A 276 4.74 15.33 22.38
CA PRO A 276 3.75 16.39 22.57
C PRO A 276 3.45 17.08 21.24
N VAL A 277 2.17 17.39 21.04
CA VAL A 277 1.75 18.28 19.95
C VAL A 277 2.17 19.70 20.30
N ARG A 278 3.11 20.26 19.52
CA ARG A 278 3.53 21.64 19.71
C ARG A 278 2.45 22.57 19.16
N HIS A 279 1.82 23.34 20.05
CA HIS A 279 1.02 24.47 19.59
C HIS A 279 1.96 25.58 19.10
N PRO A 280 1.65 26.26 17.98
CA PRO A 280 2.36 27.47 17.63
C PRO A 280 2.27 28.42 18.82
N ASN A 281 3.40 28.91 19.33
CA ASN A 281 3.39 30.00 20.30
C ASN A 281 2.53 31.12 19.71
N ARG A 282 1.39 31.42 20.35
CA ARG A 282 0.73 32.69 20.15
C ARG A 282 1.69 33.73 20.72
N GLY A 283 2.47 34.35 19.82
CA GLY A 283 3.27 35.52 20.15
C GLY A 283 2.39 36.66 20.61
#